data_AF-A0A3A4V9B4-F1
#
_entry.id   AF-A0A3A4V9B4-F1
#
_cell.length_a   1.000
_cell.length_b   1.000
_cell.length_c   1.000
_cell.angle_alpha   90.00
_cell.angle_beta   90.00
_cell.angle_gamma   90.00
#
_symmetry.space_group_name_H-M   'P 1'
#
loop_
_entity.id
_entity.type
_entity.pdbx_description
1 polymer ?
#
loop_
_entity_poly.entity_id
_entity_poly.type
_entity_poly.pdbx_seq_one_letter_code
_entity_poly.pdbx_strand_id
1 'polypeptide(L)'
;MSDVSDNIGMTRVCRVKLEEKDLKEISNQFSRLVSSLSKSSEIEGFFDEFLTKEEKIVLTKRLVLFMMIKKQYSSSDIWSALRFLYFFPQKYQKLSC
;
A
#
# COMPACT_ATOMS: atom_id res chain seq x y z
N MET A 1 34.88 0.11 12.15
CA MET A 1 34.31 1.46 12.21
C MET A 1 33.01 1.42 11.41
N SER A 2 31.86 1.25 12.07
CA SER A 2 30.95 2.33 12.57
C SER A 2 30.52 3.27 11.43
N ASP A 3 29.24 3.54 11.11
CA ASP A 3 27.96 3.32 11.79
C ASP A 3 26.79 3.41 10.77
N VAL A 4 25.73 2.64 11.03
CA VAL A 4 24.29 2.99 11.06
C VAL A 4 23.67 3.86 9.95
N SER A 5 22.64 3.33 9.27
CA SER A 5 21.30 3.93 9.30
C SER A 5 20.24 2.94 8.85
N ASP A 6 19.49 2.44 9.82
CA ASP A 6 18.19 1.82 9.62
C ASP A 6 17.30 2.68 8.71
N ASN A 7 16.69 2.03 7.73
CA ASN A 7 15.48 2.50 7.06
C ASN A 7 14.58 1.29 6.88
N ILE A 8 13.80 0.98 7.91
CA ILE A 8 12.76 -0.05 7.93
C ILE A 8 11.62 0.44 7.03
N GLY A 9 11.79 0.32 5.73
CA GLY A 9 10.77 0.61 4.73
C GLY A 9 10.51 -0.66 3.92
N MET A 10 9.53 -1.45 4.36
CA MET A 10 9.08 -2.73 3.74
C MET A 10 10.17 -3.43 2.91
N THR A 11 11.24 -3.87 3.58
CA THR A 11 12.28 -4.68 2.96
C THR A 11 11.63 -5.94 2.40
N ARG A 12 11.79 -6.16 1.11
CA ARG A 12 11.14 -7.25 0.40
C ARG A 12 11.49 -8.63 0.98
N VAL A 13 10.41 -9.33 1.31
CA VAL A 13 10.09 -10.72 0.90
C VAL A 13 10.68 -11.81 1.78
N CYS A 14 9.74 -12.58 2.35
CA CYS A 14 9.96 -13.90 2.92
C CYS A 14 11.00 -14.66 2.07
N ARG A 15 12.16 -15.00 2.64
CA ARG A 15 13.26 -15.65 1.91
C ARG A 15 12.90 -17.06 1.41
N VAL A 16 11.76 -17.57 1.85
CA VAL A 16 11.19 -18.85 1.45
C VAL A 16 10.47 -18.64 0.12
N LYS A 17 10.94 -19.34 -0.92
CA LYS A 17 10.17 -19.50 -2.15
C LYS A 17 8.96 -20.36 -1.82
N LEU A 18 7.79 -19.71 -1.71
CA LEU A 18 6.53 -20.42 -1.65
C LEU A 18 6.24 -21.05 -3.01
N GLU A 19 5.71 -22.27 -2.99
CA GLU A 19 5.20 -22.89 -4.21
C GLU A 19 3.99 -22.09 -4.73
N GLU A 20 3.75 -22.13 -6.04
CA GLU A 20 2.63 -21.41 -6.66
C GLU A 20 1.28 -21.79 -6.03
N LYS A 21 1.16 -23.06 -5.62
CA LYS A 21 -0.02 -23.59 -4.93
C LYS A 21 -0.25 -22.89 -3.58
N ASP A 22 0.80 -22.68 -2.79
CA ASP A 22 0.71 -22.03 -1.48
C ASP A 22 0.36 -20.56 -1.61
N LEU A 23 0.98 -19.87 -2.59
CA LEU A 23 0.65 -18.48 -2.90
C LEU A 23 -0.81 -18.32 -3.31
N LYS A 24 -1.32 -19.24 -4.13
CA LYS A 24 -2.72 -19.24 -4.55
C LYS A 24 -3.66 -19.47 -3.38
N GLU A 25 -3.33 -20.39 -2.48
CA GLU A 25 -4.14 -20.64 -1.29
C GLU A 25 -4.17 -19.42 -0.36
N ILE A 26 -3.01 -18.81 -0.08
CA ILE A 26 -2.92 -17.59 0.73
C ILE A 26 -3.76 -16.46 0.10
N SER A 27 -3.68 -16.29 -1.22
CA SER A 27 -4.47 -15.28 -1.95
C SER A 27 -5.97 -15.55 -1.87
N ASN A 28 -6.39 -16.82 -1.96
CA ASN A 28 -7.79 -17.20 -1.81
C ASN A 28 -8.32 -16.92 -0.40
N GLN A 29 -7.52 -17.24 0.63
CA GLN A 29 -7.88 -16.97 2.03
C GLN A 29 -8.01 -15.47 2.29
N PHE A 30 -7.04 -14.68 1.81
CA PHE A 30 -7.10 -13.23 1.89
C PHE A 30 -8.37 -12.68 1.21
N SER A 31 -8.68 -13.16 0.01
CA SER A 31 -9.87 -12.73 -0.74
C SER A 31 -11.17 -13.06 0.01
N ARG A 32 -11.25 -14.25 0.63
CA ARG A 32 -12.41 -14.65 1.47
C ARG A 32 -12.55 -13.77 2.70
N LEU A 33 -11.45 -13.50 3.41
CA LEU A 33 -11.43 -12.65 4.59
C LEU A 33 -11.93 -11.24 4.26
N VAL A 34 -11.35 -10.60 3.25
CA VAL A 34 -11.76 -9.25 2.83
C VAL A 34 -13.21 -9.23 2.36
N SER A 35 -13.67 -10.26 1.64
CA SER A 35 -15.06 -10.33 1.16
C SER A 35 -16.08 -10.57 2.28
N SER A 36 -15.65 -11.08 3.43
CA SER A 36 -16.53 -11.33 4.58
C SER A 36 -16.79 -10.08 5.43
N LEU A 37 -15.99 -9.02 5.25
CA LEU A 37 -16.14 -7.76 5.96
C LEU A 37 -17.36 -7.00 5.42
N SER A 38 -18.36 -6.78 6.26
CA SER A 38 -19.65 -6.21 5.83
C SER A 38 -19.97 -4.85 6.44
N LYS A 39 -19.45 -4.57 7.64
CA LYS A 39 -19.69 -3.30 8.35
C LYS A 39 -18.47 -2.40 8.30
N SER A 40 -18.71 -1.09 8.25
CA SER A 40 -17.63 -0.09 8.29
C SER A 40 -16.71 -0.26 9.51
N SER A 41 -17.28 -0.58 10.68
CA SER A 41 -16.50 -0.79 11.91
C SER A 41 -15.63 -2.05 11.88
N GLU A 42 -16.09 -3.11 11.21
CA GLU A 42 -15.32 -4.35 11.03
C GLU A 42 -14.17 -4.12 10.05
N ILE A 43 -14.41 -3.34 9.00
CA ILE A 43 -13.38 -2.95 8.02
C ILE A 43 -12.32 -2.06 8.68
N GLU A 44 -12.73 -1.08 9.47
CA GLU A 44 -11.81 -0.21 10.22
C GLU A 44 -10.98 -1.01 11.21
N GLY A 45 -11.61 -1.88 12.00
CA GLY A 45 -10.91 -2.77 12.93
C GLY A 45 -9.91 -3.69 12.24
N PHE A 46 -10.26 -4.27 11.08
CA PHE A 46 -9.34 -5.06 10.28
C PHE A 46 -8.11 -4.25 9.86
N PHE A 47 -8.29 -3.08 9.25
CA PHE A 47 -7.13 -2.28 8.86
C PHE A 47 -6.32 -1.78 10.07
N ASP A 48 -6.96 -1.54 11.21
CA ASP A 48 -6.30 -1.14 12.45
C ASP A 48 -5.40 -2.21 13.05
N GLU A 49 -5.80 -3.47 12.93
CA GLU A 49 -5.03 -4.61 13.42
C GLU A 49 -3.85 -4.96 12.50
N PHE A 50 -4.04 -4.85 11.18
CA PHE A 50 -3.06 -5.31 10.19
C PHE A 50 -2.12 -4.23 9.64
N LEU A 51 -2.51 -2.95 9.70
CA LEU A 51 -1.74 -1.85 9.13
C LEU A 51 -1.39 -0.80 10.19
N THR A 52 -0.14 -0.37 10.18
CA THR A 52 0.27 0.84 10.89
C THR A 52 -0.39 2.08 10.30
N LYS A 53 -0.40 3.18 11.07
CA LYS A 53 -0.92 4.48 10.60
C LYS A 53 -0.25 4.92 9.30
N GLU A 54 1.06 4.71 9.17
CA GLU A 54 1.82 5.06 7.97
C GLU A 54 1.42 4.19 6.77
N GLU A 55 1.27 2.88 6.99
CA GLU A 55 0.87 1.94 5.94
C GLU A 55 -0.54 2.22 5.43
N LYS A 56 -1.49 2.58 6.31
CA LYS A 56 -2.84 3.03 5.90
C LYS A 56 -2.77 4.25 5.01
N ILE A 57 -1.97 5.26 5.40
CA ILE A 57 -1.81 6.48 4.61
C ILE A 57 -1.25 6.14 3.22
N VAL A 58 -0.22 5.29 3.14
CA VAL A 58 0.38 4.88 1.87
C VAL A 58 -0.61 4.07 1.01
N LEU A 59 -1.34 3.14 1.61
CA LEU A 59 -2.34 2.34 0.91
C LEU A 59 -3.47 3.21 0.35
N THR A 60 -4.04 4.10 1.18
CA THR A 60 -5.09 5.03 0.76
C THR A 60 -4.61 5.94 -0.37
N LYS A 61 -3.39 6.48 -0.29
CA LYS A 61 -2.79 7.26 -1.39
C LYS A 61 -2.74 6.48 -2.70
N ARG A 62 -2.30 5.21 -2.65
CA ARG A 62 -2.23 4.34 -3.84
C ARG A 62 -3.62 4.06 -4.41
N LEU A 63 -4.62 3.83 -3.56
CA LEU A 63 -6.00 3.60 -3.99
C LEU A 63 -6.59 4.84 -4.67
N VAL A 64 -6.42 6.03 -4.06
CA VAL A 64 -6.90 7.30 -4.64
C VAL A 64 -6.20 7.57 -5.98
N LEU A 65 -4.88 7.44 -6.04
CA LEU A 65 -4.12 7.59 -7.30
C LEU A 65 -4.64 6.63 -8.38
N PHE A 66 -4.81 5.35 -8.05
CA PHE A 66 -5.34 4.37 -8.99
C PHE A 66 -6.73 4.74 -9.50
N MET A 67 -7.62 5.23 -8.62
CA MET A 67 -8.95 5.70 -9.01
C MET A 67 -8.90 6.92 -9.93
N MET A 68 -8.02 7.89 -9.65
CA MET A 68 -7.87 9.09 -10.48
C MET A 68 -7.31 8.75 -11.87
N ILE A 69 -6.34 7.83 -11.95
CA ILE A 69 -5.82 7.31 -13.22
C ILE A 69 -6.94 6.62 -14.00
N LYS A 70 -7.72 5.73 -13.35
CA LYS A 70 -8.84 5.03 -14.01
C LYS A 70 -9.92 5.98 -14.53
N LYS A 71 -10.13 7.09 -13.86
CA LYS A 71 -11.09 8.14 -14.25
C LYS A 71 -10.49 9.18 -15.20
N GLN A 72 -9.25 9.00 -15.67
CA GLN A 72 -8.57 9.87 -16.63
C GLN A 72 -8.44 11.33 -16.16
N TYR A 73 -8.21 11.55 -14.87
CA TYR A 73 -7.87 12.88 -14.35
C TYR A 73 -6.57 13.37 -14.96
N SER A 74 -6.44 14.69 -15.12
CA SER A 74 -5.21 15.29 -15.63
C SER A 74 -4.07 15.10 -14.62
N SER A 75 -2.82 15.06 -15.12
CA SER A 75 -1.64 14.96 -14.26
C SER A 75 -1.57 16.11 -13.24
N SER A 76 -2.05 17.30 -13.60
CA SER A 76 -2.15 18.45 -12.68
C SER A 76 -3.16 18.22 -11.55
N ASP A 77 -4.29 17.60 -11.83
CA ASP A 77 -5.31 17.30 -10.82
C ASP A 77 -4.83 16.20 -9.87
N ILE A 78 -4.22 15.15 -10.44
CA ILE A 78 -3.59 14.06 -9.67
C ILE A 78 -2.51 14.61 -8.75
N TRP A 79 -1.63 15.46 -9.28
CA TRP A 79 -0.55 16.07 -8.51
C TRP A 79 -1.10 16.95 -7.37
N SER A 80 -2.12 17.76 -7.66
CA SER A 80 -2.73 18.64 -6.66
C SER A 80 -3.44 17.86 -5.56
N ALA A 81 -4.21 16.83 -5.91
CA ALA A 81 -4.89 15.97 -4.96
C ALA A 81 -3.90 15.20 -4.08
N LEU A 82 -2.85 14.63 -4.67
CA LEU A 82 -1.85 13.89 -3.91
C LEU A 82 -1.00 14.79 -3.02
N ARG A 83 -0.71 16.04 -3.43
CA ARG A 83 0.11 17.01 -2.67
C ARG A 83 -0.47 17.32 -1.29
N PHE A 84 -1.80 17.41 -1.16
CA PHE A 84 -2.47 17.59 0.13
C PHE A 84 -2.32 16.39 1.08
N LEU A 85 -2.03 15.19 0.53
CA LEU A 85 -1.82 13.98 1.32
C LEU A 85 -0.33 13.76 1.72
N TYR A 86 0.65 14.56 1.27
CA TYR A 86 2.09 14.36 1.57
C TYR A 86 2.38 14.45 3.09
N PHE A 87 2.80 13.36 3.74
CA PHE A 87 4.22 13.03 3.90
C PHE A 87 4.70 12.04 2.82
N PHE A 88 5.77 12.37 2.09
CA PHE A 88 6.43 11.47 1.13
C PHE A 88 7.85 11.17 1.59
N PRO A 89 8.26 9.88 1.66
CA PRO A 89 9.66 9.52 1.52
C PRO A 89 10.07 9.61 0.04
N GLN A 90 11.15 10.36 -0.23
CA GLN A 90 11.66 10.80 -1.54
C GLN A 90 12.21 9.66 -2.46
N LYS A 91 11.43 8.63 -2.81
CA LYS A 91 11.95 7.49 -3.64
C LYS A 91 11.38 7.31 -5.04
N TYR A 92 10.46 8.15 -5.51
CA TYR A 92 9.85 8.01 -6.85
C TYR A 92 10.17 9.13 -7.85
N GLN A 93 11.20 9.94 -7.59
CA GLN A 93 11.62 11.01 -8.52
C GLN A 93 12.41 10.52 -9.75
N LYS A 94 12.72 9.21 -9.85
CA LYS A 94 13.50 8.63 -10.96
C LYS A 94 12.67 7.75 -11.90
N LEU A 95 11.56 8.28 -12.42
CA LEU A 95 10.91 7.74 -13.63
C LEU A 95 10.43 8.93 -14.47
N SER A 96 11.37 9.76 -14.88
CA SER A 96 11.22 10.78 -15.94
C SER A 96 12.62 11.03 -16.51
N CYS A 97 13.06 10.10 -17.36
CA CYS A 97 13.94 10.34 -18.50
C CYS A 97 13.33 9.56 -19.67
#